data_AF-A0A178W6L0-F1
#
_entry.id   AF-A0A178W6L0-F1
#
_cell.length_a   1.000
_cell.length_b   1.000
_cell.length_c   1.000
_cell.angle_alpha   90.00
_cell.angle_beta   90.00
_cell.angle_gamma   90.00
#
_symmetry.space_group_name_H-M   'P 1'
#
loop_
_entity.id
_entity.type
_entity.pdbx_description
1 polymer ?
#
loop_
_entity_poly.entity_id
_entity_poly.type
_entity_poly.pdbx_seq_one_letter_code
_entity_poly.pdbx_strand_id
1 'polypeptide(L)'
;MKHHHKLTVALCLIWAATILYGEMFAFWVPSLFTCSWPHHKSDGVESDGNFTKVAIVTDPQLMDKTSFRLSSKTLALELAQFYTDINMRRSFFRSVLPFKPDVVLFLGDYFDGGPFLSEEEWQESLSRLKHVFGLNSEGRVGDIPTFYIPGNHDIGYSRVASHKQGVIDRYEKVFGVRNRRFMIGNVEFISIDAQAIDGNSKKDLASEVWKFVQNVSTDAQSHPRVLLTHIPLYRPDQTPCGPHRGSSVIDQRFWRHSQDQEVIYQNYITPESSTKLLELIKPILVLSGHDHDQCTVIHKSKAGSVTEHTLGTVSWQQGNIHPSFMLLSVPKAFHRNSSDPDKMLHTQLCFLPSQLFIYMWYLSLFVMSLLALLLWPNHGISFLNNAADCISNVVKSSFLSSVTKEKNEDENCEYEMVWDAEGSMHLVKKALQTPVKRQSDKPLVEKGNAVMRSAARKNASEQIELVMDSDVNASAGGSDPLMRSASKSRTKLVIQRVIRTIMMVIVIAALNVPIYMMLLFKDWIEQE
;
A
#
# COMPACT_ATOMS: atom_id res chain seq x y z
N MET A 1 -27.11 16.84 -18.96
CA MET A 1 -27.27 16.09 -17.68
C MET A 1 -27.04 14.59 -17.83
N LYS A 2 -27.70 13.87 -18.75
CA LYS A 2 -27.57 12.40 -18.91
C LYS A 2 -26.13 11.84 -18.99
N HIS A 3 -25.21 12.52 -19.68
CA HIS A 3 -23.81 12.06 -19.79
C HIS A 3 -22.99 12.22 -18.52
N HIS A 4 -23.25 13.26 -17.73
CA HIS A 4 -22.56 13.44 -16.46
C HIS A 4 -23.04 12.42 -15.43
N HIS A 5 -24.33 12.06 -15.42
CA HIS A 5 -24.82 10.97 -14.58
C HIS A 5 -24.19 9.62 -14.95
N LYS A 6 -23.99 9.33 -16.25
CA LYS A 6 -23.26 8.13 -16.68
C LYS A 6 -21.83 8.11 -16.16
N LEU A 7 -21.12 9.24 -16.22
CA LEU A 7 -19.77 9.37 -15.65
C LEU A 7 -19.80 9.17 -14.13
N THR A 8 -20.72 9.82 -13.40
CA THR A 8 -20.85 9.67 -11.95
C THR A 8 -21.10 8.22 -11.57
N VAL A 9 -22.00 7.51 -12.26
CA VAL A 9 -22.26 6.08 -12.01
C VAL A 9 -21.03 5.23 -12.32
N ALA A 10 -20.33 5.49 -13.42
CA ALA A 10 -19.08 4.79 -13.73
C ALA A 10 -18.01 5.00 -12.63
N LEU A 11 -17.82 6.25 -12.18
CA LEU A 11 -16.91 6.56 -11.08
C LEU A 11 -17.35 5.90 -9.77
N CYS A 12 -18.65 5.85 -9.47
CA CYS A 12 -19.18 5.13 -8.33
C CYS A 12 -18.77 3.64 -8.35
N LEU A 13 -18.92 2.98 -9.49
CA LEU A 13 -18.55 1.56 -9.66
C LEU A 13 -17.03 1.35 -9.57
N ILE A 14 -16.23 2.24 -10.18
CA ILE A 14 -14.77 2.19 -10.12
C ILE A 14 -14.29 2.34 -8.67
N TRP A 15 -14.86 3.29 -7.92
CA TRP A 15 -14.56 3.47 -6.50
C TRP A 15 -14.96 2.25 -5.67
N ALA A 16 -16.15 1.69 -5.89
CA ALA A 16 -16.60 0.51 -5.16
C ALA A 16 -15.67 -0.68 -5.42
N ALA A 17 -15.32 -0.94 -6.68
CA ALA A 17 -14.37 -1.98 -7.06
C ALA A 17 -12.97 -1.74 -6.46
N THR A 18 -12.50 -0.49 -6.48
CA THR A 18 -11.20 -0.10 -5.92
C THR A 18 -11.13 -0.30 -4.41
N ILE A 19 -12.18 0.09 -3.68
CA ILE A 19 -12.28 -0.09 -2.22
C ILE A 19 -12.38 -1.58 -1.88
N LEU A 20 -13.20 -2.34 -2.60
CA LEU A 20 -13.29 -3.79 -2.40
C LEU A 20 -11.95 -4.48 -2.70
N TYR A 21 -11.20 -4.02 -3.69
CA TYR A 21 -9.87 -4.54 -3.95
C TYR A 21 -8.91 -4.20 -2.81
N GLY A 22 -8.74 -2.91 -2.49
CA GLY A 22 -7.75 -2.46 -1.51
C GLY A 22 -8.04 -2.91 -0.09
N GLU A 23 -9.30 -2.91 0.35
CA GLU A 23 -9.66 -3.26 1.74
C GLU A 23 -9.96 -4.75 1.95
N MET A 24 -10.04 -5.57 0.89
CA MET A 24 -10.41 -6.98 1.02
C MET A 24 -9.55 -7.90 0.14
N PHE A 25 -9.65 -7.80 -1.19
CA PHE A 25 -8.97 -8.75 -2.08
C PHE A 25 -7.44 -8.63 -2.05
N ALA A 26 -6.90 -7.43 -1.82
CA ALA A 26 -5.47 -7.21 -1.69
C ALA A 26 -4.88 -8.06 -0.57
N PHE A 27 -5.63 -8.36 0.50
CA PHE A 27 -5.17 -9.18 1.61
C PHE A 27 -5.41 -10.69 1.40
N TRP A 28 -6.34 -11.07 0.52
CA TRP A 28 -6.71 -12.48 0.27
C TRP A 28 -5.89 -13.11 -0.85
N VAL A 29 -5.69 -12.38 -1.94
CA VAL A 29 -5.19 -12.94 -3.20
C VAL A 29 -3.67 -13.18 -3.15
N PRO A 30 -2.82 -12.21 -2.77
CA PRO A 30 -1.37 -12.41 -2.81
C PRO A 30 -0.91 -13.54 -1.90
N SER A 31 -1.46 -13.64 -0.69
CA SER A 31 -1.13 -14.73 0.25
C SER A 31 -1.41 -16.10 -0.38
N LEU A 32 -2.55 -16.29 -1.05
CA LEU A 32 -2.92 -17.59 -1.62
C LEU A 32 -2.09 -18.02 -2.84
N PHE A 33 -1.49 -17.09 -3.59
CA PHE A 33 -0.78 -17.41 -4.84
C PHE A 33 0.73 -17.27 -4.76
N THR A 34 1.27 -16.40 -3.89
CA THR A 34 2.73 -16.16 -3.80
C THR A 34 3.37 -16.87 -2.62
N CYS A 35 2.57 -17.32 -1.65
CA CYS A 35 3.00 -17.96 -0.43
C CYS A 35 2.33 -19.33 -0.29
N SER A 36 3.09 -20.31 0.17
CA SER A 36 2.64 -21.68 0.43
C SER A 36 3.51 -22.27 1.53
N TRP A 37 3.04 -23.35 2.16
CA TRP A 37 3.85 -24.04 3.13
C TRP A 37 5.11 -24.60 2.45
N PRO A 38 6.31 -24.35 2.99
CA PRO A 38 7.55 -24.64 2.26
C PRO A 38 7.82 -26.14 2.07
N HIS A 39 7.25 -27.02 2.90
CA HIS A 39 7.31 -28.47 2.69
C HIS A 39 6.49 -28.95 1.47
N HIS A 40 5.65 -28.11 0.87
CA HIS A 40 4.99 -28.43 -0.41
C HIS A 40 5.93 -28.29 -1.61
N LYS A 41 7.11 -27.66 -1.43
CA LYS A 41 8.08 -27.40 -2.50
C LYS A 41 9.24 -28.39 -2.55
N SER A 42 9.38 -29.28 -1.57
CA SER A 42 10.32 -30.41 -1.61
C SER A 42 9.83 -31.46 -2.60
N ASP A 43 10.74 -32.04 -3.40
CA ASP A 43 10.49 -33.00 -4.51
C ASP A 43 9.97 -34.39 -4.06
N GLY A 44 8.92 -34.39 -3.26
CA GLY A 44 8.18 -35.55 -2.81
C GLY A 44 6.96 -35.03 -2.07
N VAL A 45 5.79 -35.57 -2.36
CA VAL A 45 4.56 -35.27 -1.63
C VAL A 45 4.72 -35.79 -0.19
N GLU A 46 5.51 -35.11 0.63
CA GLU A 46 5.51 -35.34 2.06
C GLU A 46 4.17 -34.82 2.59
N SER A 47 3.40 -35.75 3.13
CA SER A 47 2.07 -35.48 3.67
C SER A 47 2.14 -34.35 4.71
N ASP A 48 1.23 -33.37 4.62
CA ASP A 48 0.98 -32.32 5.63
C ASP A 48 0.95 -32.87 7.08
N GLY A 49 0.59 -34.14 7.25
CA GLY A 49 0.58 -34.84 8.53
C GLY A 49 1.94 -34.89 9.23
N ASN A 50 3.06 -34.82 8.50
CA ASN A 50 4.41 -35.00 9.05
C ASN A 50 5.02 -33.72 9.63
N PHE A 51 4.44 -32.56 9.35
CA PHE A 51 4.96 -31.27 9.79
C PHE A 51 4.03 -30.58 10.77
N THR A 52 4.62 -29.88 11.72
CA THR A 52 3.99 -28.85 12.53
C THR A 52 4.22 -27.51 11.85
N LYS A 53 3.13 -26.81 11.56
CA LYS A 53 3.09 -25.56 10.80
C LYS A 53 3.17 -24.36 11.73
N VAL A 54 4.23 -23.56 11.61
CA VAL A 54 4.46 -22.39 12.46
C VAL A 54 4.35 -21.11 11.64
N ALA A 55 3.49 -20.19 12.05
CA ALA A 55 3.45 -18.82 11.51
C ALA A 55 4.23 -17.90 12.45
N ILE A 56 5.11 -17.08 11.88
CA ILE A 56 6.05 -16.24 12.62
C ILE A 56 5.85 -14.78 12.21
N VAL A 57 5.62 -13.93 13.20
CA VAL A 57 5.38 -12.50 13.04
C VAL A 57 6.29 -11.71 13.98
N THR A 58 6.67 -10.49 13.60
CA THR A 58 7.59 -9.66 14.38
C THR A 58 7.26 -8.18 14.21
N ASP A 59 7.70 -7.40 15.18
CA ASP A 59 7.63 -5.93 15.18
C ASP A 59 6.23 -5.38 14.82
N PRO A 60 5.13 -5.82 15.48
CA PRO A 60 3.86 -5.08 15.36
C PRO A 60 4.01 -3.61 15.74
N GLN A 61 4.82 -3.33 16.78
CA GLN A 61 5.11 -2.01 17.33
C GLN A 61 3.87 -1.11 17.33
N LEU A 62 2.88 -1.51 18.13
CA LEU A 62 1.63 -0.78 18.25
C LEU A 62 1.92 0.68 18.60
N MET A 63 1.36 1.58 17.80
CA MET A 63 1.60 3.00 17.96
C MET A 63 1.06 3.49 19.30
N ASP A 64 1.84 4.35 19.97
CA ASP A 64 1.46 5.00 21.21
C ASP A 64 2.07 6.40 21.30
N LYS A 65 2.02 7.03 22.48
CA LYS A 65 2.54 8.38 22.67
C LYS A 65 4.03 8.53 22.34
N THR A 66 4.82 7.44 22.44
CA THR A 66 6.25 7.48 22.15
C THR A 66 6.56 7.49 20.66
N SER A 67 5.65 6.98 19.82
CA SER A 67 5.84 6.86 18.37
C SER A 67 6.10 8.20 17.68
N PHE A 68 5.20 9.17 17.90
CA PHE A 68 5.31 10.50 17.32
C PHE A 68 5.66 11.59 18.33
N ARG A 69 5.96 11.21 19.59
CA ARG A 69 6.09 12.13 20.73
C ARG A 69 4.89 13.07 20.87
N LEU A 70 3.71 12.59 20.48
CA LEU A 70 2.46 13.32 20.62
C LEU A 70 1.93 13.10 22.04
N SER A 71 1.19 14.09 22.57
CA SER A 71 0.43 13.86 23.79
C SER A 71 -0.53 12.68 23.60
N SER A 72 -0.68 11.88 24.65
CA SER A 72 -1.76 10.90 24.74
C SER A 72 -3.09 11.61 24.47
N LYS A 73 -4.00 10.97 23.70
CA LYS A 73 -5.36 11.47 23.37
C LYS A 73 -5.43 12.63 22.37
N THR A 74 -4.48 12.75 21.46
CA THR A 74 -4.65 13.61 20.28
C THR A 74 -5.42 12.86 19.19
N LEU A 75 -6.33 13.54 18.50
CA LEU A 75 -7.08 12.94 17.38
C LEU A 75 -6.15 12.33 16.32
N ALA A 76 -5.00 12.97 16.07
CA ALA A 76 -4.01 12.46 15.13
C ALA A 76 -3.42 11.11 15.57
N LEU A 77 -3.07 10.96 16.86
CA LEU A 77 -2.58 9.69 17.40
C LEU A 77 -3.68 8.62 17.38
N GLU A 78 -4.89 8.95 17.79
CA GLU A 78 -6.02 8.00 17.79
C GLU A 78 -6.32 7.49 16.37
N LEU A 79 -6.28 8.36 15.36
CA LEU A 79 -6.44 7.96 13.96
C LEU A 79 -5.28 7.07 13.50
N ALA A 80 -4.03 7.43 13.84
CA ALA A 80 -2.86 6.63 13.48
C ALA A 80 -2.91 5.23 14.12
N GLN A 81 -3.30 5.15 15.39
CA GLN A 81 -3.54 3.91 16.13
C GLN A 81 -4.63 3.09 15.43
N PHE A 82 -5.80 3.67 15.19
CA PHE A 82 -6.94 2.98 14.57
C PHE A 82 -6.57 2.39 13.20
N TYR A 83 -5.96 3.17 12.31
CA TYR A 83 -5.62 2.71 10.96
C TYR A 83 -4.45 1.73 10.92
N THR A 84 -3.55 1.77 11.88
CA THR A 84 -2.45 0.80 11.97
C THR A 84 -2.94 -0.51 12.57
N ASP A 85 -3.74 -0.45 13.63
CA ASP A 85 -4.34 -1.62 14.28
C ASP A 85 -5.23 -2.39 13.32
N ILE A 86 -6.10 -1.70 12.58
CA ILE A 86 -7.02 -2.35 11.65
C ILE A 86 -6.30 -2.99 10.47
N ASN A 87 -5.22 -2.36 9.99
CA ASN A 87 -4.39 -2.92 8.93
C ASN A 87 -3.66 -4.19 9.41
N MET A 88 -3.05 -4.17 10.59
CA MET A 88 -2.39 -5.34 11.17
C MET A 88 -3.38 -6.48 11.41
N ARG A 89 -4.56 -6.15 11.97
CA ARG A 89 -5.63 -7.11 12.22
C ARG A 89 -6.09 -7.77 10.93
N ARG A 90 -6.40 -6.97 9.91
CA ARG A 90 -6.77 -7.49 8.59
C ARG A 90 -5.66 -8.36 8.00
N SER A 91 -4.41 -7.89 8.03
CA SER A 91 -3.25 -8.66 7.55
C SER A 91 -3.14 -10.02 8.22
N PHE A 92 -3.29 -10.04 9.55
CA PHE A 92 -3.18 -11.27 10.32
C PHE A 92 -4.32 -12.25 10.01
N PHE A 93 -5.57 -11.80 10.10
CA PHE A 93 -6.75 -12.68 9.91
C PHE A 93 -6.98 -13.07 8.45
N ARG A 94 -6.56 -12.25 7.50
CA ARG A 94 -6.86 -12.44 6.07
C ARG A 94 -5.67 -12.88 5.24
N SER A 95 -4.44 -12.72 5.72
CA SER A 95 -3.24 -13.14 5.01
C SER A 95 -2.41 -14.18 5.77
N VAL A 96 -2.46 -14.24 7.11
CA VAL A 96 -1.66 -15.18 7.91
C VAL A 96 -2.49 -16.39 8.36
N LEU A 97 -3.58 -16.17 9.08
CA LEU A 97 -4.42 -17.26 9.62
C LEU A 97 -5.09 -18.18 8.59
N PRO A 98 -5.37 -17.76 7.33
CA PRO A 98 -5.89 -18.68 6.32
C PRO A 98 -4.94 -19.85 5.99
N PHE A 99 -3.65 -19.75 6.31
CA PHE A 99 -2.70 -20.86 6.20
C PHE A 99 -2.92 -21.96 7.25
N LYS A 100 -3.77 -21.72 8.25
CA LYS A 100 -4.08 -22.64 9.36
C LYS A 100 -2.81 -23.14 10.05
N PRO A 101 -2.01 -22.24 10.65
CA PRO A 101 -0.85 -22.65 11.42
C PRO A 101 -1.26 -23.44 12.67
N ASP A 102 -0.43 -24.41 13.06
CA ASP A 102 -0.58 -25.16 14.31
C ASP A 102 0.00 -24.38 15.50
N VAL A 103 0.91 -23.44 15.24
CA VAL A 103 1.56 -22.58 16.25
C VAL A 103 1.78 -21.17 15.68
N VAL A 104 1.61 -20.14 16.51
CA VAL A 104 2.01 -18.76 16.20
C VAL A 104 3.19 -18.36 17.08
N LEU A 105 4.20 -17.71 16.50
CA LEU A 105 5.38 -17.21 17.20
C LEU A 105 5.56 -15.71 16.95
N PHE A 106 5.63 -14.93 18.02
CA PHE A 106 5.92 -13.50 17.99
C PHE A 106 7.37 -13.23 18.40
N LEU A 107 8.16 -12.61 17.51
CA LEU A 107 9.59 -12.35 17.71
C LEU A 107 9.93 -11.01 18.41
N GLY A 108 8.98 -10.42 19.12
CA GLY A 108 9.19 -9.21 19.94
C GLY A 108 8.71 -7.90 19.31
N ASP A 109 8.88 -6.82 20.08
CA ASP A 109 8.48 -5.45 19.78
C ASP A 109 6.99 -5.34 19.48
N TYR A 110 6.17 -5.76 20.44
CA TYR A 110 4.71 -5.69 20.36
C TYR A 110 4.22 -4.26 20.52
N PHE A 111 4.89 -3.53 21.40
CA PHE A 111 4.64 -2.13 21.70
C PHE A 111 5.74 -1.27 21.07
N ASP A 112 5.52 0.03 20.96
CA ASP A 112 6.57 0.98 20.61
C ASP A 112 7.19 1.60 21.89
N GLY A 113 6.36 1.99 22.85
CA GLY A 113 6.80 2.69 24.05
C GLY A 113 6.91 1.83 25.30
N GLY A 114 6.83 0.50 25.23
CA GLY A 114 6.55 -0.41 26.34
C GLY A 114 7.17 -0.02 27.69
N PRO A 115 8.50 0.11 27.83
CA PRO A 115 9.17 0.47 29.10
C PRO A 115 8.91 1.89 29.62
N PHE A 116 8.31 2.76 28.81
CA PHE A 116 8.07 4.18 29.08
C PHE A 116 6.59 4.51 29.25
N LEU A 117 5.70 3.54 29.06
CA LEU A 117 4.26 3.68 29.33
C LEU A 117 3.94 3.53 30.82
N SER A 118 2.95 4.31 31.30
CA SER A 118 2.32 4.06 32.60
C SER A 118 1.63 2.69 32.60
N GLU A 119 1.19 2.22 33.77
CA GLU A 119 0.49 0.95 33.83
C GLU A 119 -0.84 1.00 33.05
N GLU A 120 -1.57 2.09 33.16
CA GLU A 120 -2.84 2.30 32.46
C GLU A 120 -2.65 2.32 30.94
N GLU A 121 -1.65 3.07 30.46
CA GLU A 121 -1.32 3.16 29.03
C GLU A 121 -0.83 1.80 28.49
N TRP A 122 -0.05 1.06 29.29
CA TRP A 122 0.42 -0.27 28.92
C TRP A 122 -0.74 -1.27 28.83
N GLN A 123 -1.69 -1.22 29.76
CA GLN A 123 -2.91 -2.05 29.71
C GLN A 123 -3.80 -1.71 28.50
N GLU A 124 -3.89 -0.43 28.13
CA GLU A 124 -4.59 0.01 26.91
C GLU A 124 -3.92 -0.56 25.65
N SER A 125 -2.59 -0.41 25.53
CA SER A 125 -1.83 -0.99 24.43
C SER A 125 -1.92 -2.51 24.40
N LEU A 126 -1.92 -3.19 25.55
CA LEU A 126 -2.12 -4.63 25.65
C LEU A 126 -3.52 -5.04 25.19
N SER A 127 -4.57 -4.30 25.57
CA SER A 127 -5.94 -4.54 25.11
C SER A 127 -6.04 -4.43 23.59
N ARG A 128 -5.40 -3.40 23.01
CA ARG A 128 -5.30 -3.22 21.56
C ARG A 128 -4.53 -4.36 20.90
N LEU A 129 -3.39 -4.79 21.45
CA LEU A 129 -2.62 -5.93 20.93
C LEU A 129 -3.48 -7.20 20.90
N LYS A 130 -4.19 -7.49 22.00
CA LYS A 130 -5.11 -8.62 22.08
C LYS A 130 -6.23 -8.52 21.05
N HIS A 131 -6.77 -7.33 20.84
CA HIS A 131 -7.76 -7.10 19.80
C HIS A 131 -7.20 -7.31 18.39
N VAL A 132 -6.06 -6.71 18.07
CA VAL A 132 -5.42 -6.79 16.74
C VAL A 132 -5.17 -8.25 16.33
N PHE A 133 -4.64 -9.07 17.24
CA PHE A 133 -4.26 -10.46 16.93
C PHE A 133 -5.26 -11.52 17.42
N GLY A 134 -6.40 -11.12 18.00
CA GLY A 134 -7.40 -12.04 18.53
C GLY A 134 -6.89 -12.94 19.66
N LEU A 135 -6.11 -12.35 20.57
CA LEU A 135 -5.54 -13.08 21.70
C LEU A 135 -6.59 -13.29 22.79
N ASN A 136 -6.77 -14.54 23.21
CA ASN A 136 -7.67 -14.89 24.30
C ASN A 136 -7.06 -14.54 25.69
N SER A 137 -7.74 -14.91 26.77
CA SER A 137 -7.28 -14.64 28.14
C SER A 137 -5.96 -15.34 28.50
N GLU A 138 -5.62 -16.44 27.81
CA GLU A 138 -4.36 -17.17 27.97
C GLU A 138 -3.25 -16.65 27.06
N GLY A 139 -3.50 -15.59 26.27
CA GLY A 139 -2.54 -15.06 25.31
C GLY A 139 -2.37 -15.94 24.07
N ARG A 140 -3.35 -16.78 23.73
CA ARG A 140 -3.34 -17.58 22.50
C ARG A 140 -4.18 -16.94 21.40
N VAL A 141 -3.79 -17.11 20.14
CA VAL A 141 -4.59 -16.72 18.98
C VAL A 141 -5.72 -17.74 18.81
N GLY A 142 -6.93 -17.41 19.27
CA GLY A 142 -8.00 -18.41 19.40
C GLY A 142 -7.53 -19.60 20.24
N ASP A 143 -7.60 -20.81 19.69
CA ASP A 143 -7.09 -22.04 20.32
C ASP A 143 -5.64 -22.40 19.93
N ILE A 144 -5.00 -21.59 19.06
CA ILE A 144 -3.68 -21.89 18.52
C ILE A 144 -2.60 -21.55 19.56
N PRO A 145 -1.76 -22.53 19.98
CA PRO A 145 -0.61 -22.27 20.84
C PRO A 145 0.23 -21.10 20.33
N THR A 146 0.50 -20.14 21.21
CA THR A 146 1.23 -18.91 20.84
C THR A 146 2.43 -18.72 21.77
N PHE A 147 3.58 -18.40 21.18
CA PHE A 147 4.84 -18.15 21.89
C PHE A 147 5.34 -16.74 21.63
N TYR A 148 6.06 -16.19 22.60
CA TYR A 148 6.48 -14.79 22.67
C TYR A 148 7.94 -14.73 23.09
N ILE A 149 8.71 -13.84 22.48
CA ILE A 149 10.04 -13.43 22.96
C ILE A 149 10.08 -11.90 23.10
N PRO A 150 10.82 -11.34 24.07
CA PRO A 150 10.83 -9.89 24.28
C PRO A 150 11.62 -9.15 23.22
N GLY A 151 11.14 -7.97 22.84
CA GLY A 151 11.88 -6.97 22.09
C GLY A 151 12.38 -5.80 22.94
N ASN A 152 13.22 -4.93 22.37
CA ASN A 152 13.72 -3.76 23.09
C ASN A 152 12.63 -2.69 23.31
N HIS A 153 11.59 -2.64 22.49
CA HIS A 153 10.42 -1.80 22.72
C HIS A 153 9.43 -2.41 23.73
N ASP A 154 9.60 -3.66 24.15
CA ASP A 154 8.78 -4.29 25.19
C ASP A 154 9.39 -4.11 26.59
N ILE A 155 10.68 -4.42 26.74
CA ILE A 155 11.38 -4.44 28.05
C ILE A 155 12.57 -3.47 28.15
N GLY A 156 13.00 -2.88 27.04
CA GLY A 156 14.16 -1.99 26.97
C GLY A 156 15.49 -2.75 26.89
N TYR A 157 16.54 -2.06 26.44
CA TYR A 157 17.91 -2.58 26.54
C TYR A 157 18.32 -2.77 28.00
N SER A 158 19.44 -3.47 28.22
CA SER A 158 19.91 -3.86 29.55
C SER A 158 19.92 -2.74 30.59
N ARG A 159 20.22 -1.49 30.20
CA ARG A 159 20.15 -0.33 31.12
C ARG A 159 18.74 -0.04 31.62
N VAL A 160 17.75 -0.05 30.73
CA VAL A 160 16.35 0.23 31.12
C VAL A 160 15.82 -0.92 31.95
N ALA A 161 16.01 -2.14 31.46
CA ALA A 161 15.60 -3.37 32.13
C ALA A 161 16.19 -3.46 33.55
N SER A 162 17.48 -3.11 33.75
CA SER A 162 18.13 -3.20 35.06
C SER A 162 17.63 -2.18 36.09
N HIS A 163 16.98 -1.09 35.67
CA HIS A 163 16.49 -0.04 36.57
C HIS A 163 14.97 -0.05 36.75
N LYS A 164 14.24 -0.82 35.93
CA LYS A 164 12.78 -0.85 35.92
C LYS A 164 12.25 -2.28 36.02
N GLN A 165 12.45 -2.93 37.16
CA GLN A 165 12.01 -4.31 37.38
C GLN A 165 10.51 -4.52 37.09
N GLY A 166 9.65 -3.54 37.42
CA GLY A 166 8.22 -3.63 37.12
C GLY A 166 7.88 -3.76 35.63
N VAL A 167 8.76 -3.32 34.71
CA VAL A 167 8.59 -3.53 33.26
C VAL A 167 8.82 -5.00 32.90
N ILE A 168 9.84 -5.63 33.48
CA ILE A 168 10.09 -7.08 33.32
C ILE A 168 8.94 -7.87 33.93
N ASP A 169 8.54 -7.53 35.16
CA ASP A 169 7.50 -8.27 35.89
C ASP A 169 6.16 -8.28 35.14
N ARG A 170 5.74 -7.12 34.60
CA ARG A 170 4.49 -7.04 33.81
C ARG A 170 4.59 -7.76 32.47
N TYR A 171 5.76 -7.73 31.82
CA TYR A 171 5.99 -8.49 30.60
C TYR A 171 5.87 -10.00 30.87
N GLU A 172 6.64 -10.51 31.84
CA GLU A 172 6.70 -11.96 32.12
C GLU A 172 5.37 -12.50 32.63
N LYS A 173 4.58 -11.67 33.33
CA LYS A 173 3.22 -12.02 33.75
C LYS A 173 2.27 -12.30 32.58
N VAL A 174 2.47 -11.65 31.43
CA VAL A 174 1.55 -11.75 30.28
C VAL A 174 2.11 -12.65 29.18
N PHE A 175 3.40 -12.51 28.86
CA PHE A 175 4.03 -13.18 27.72
C PHE A 175 4.92 -14.37 28.13
N GLY A 176 5.19 -14.53 29.42
CA GLY A 176 6.04 -15.58 29.97
C GLY A 176 7.50 -15.16 30.14
N VAL A 177 8.29 -16.06 30.72
CA VAL A 177 9.71 -15.80 31.06
C VAL A 177 10.55 -15.50 29.82
N ARG A 178 11.48 -14.54 29.92
CA ARG A 178 12.27 -14.03 28.79
C ARG A 178 13.24 -15.06 28.20
N ASN A 179 13.87 -15.87 29.06
CA ASN A 179 14.79 -16.93 28.68
C ASN A 179 14.10 -18.29 28.82
N ARG A 180 13.84 -18.99 27.72
CA ARG A 180 13.02 -20.21 27.73
C ARG A 180 13.44 -21.20 26.65
N ARG A 181 13.32 -22.49 26.98
CA ARG A 181 13.30 -23.58 25.99
C ARG A 181 11.93 -24.23 25.90
N PHE A 182 11.53 -24.62 24.69
CA PHE A 182 10.28 -25.34 24.44
C PHE A 182 10.36 -26.18 23.17
N MET A 183 9.50 -27.18 23.03
CA MET A 183 9.46 -28.06 21.86
C MET A 183 8.34 -27.65 20.91
N ILE A 184 8.63 -27.63 19.62
CA ILE A 184 7.62 -27.66 18.54
C ILE A 184 7.95 -28.85 17.66
N GLY A 185 7.03 -29.80 17.52
CA GLY A 185 7.34 -31.08 16.88
C GLY A 185 8.51 -31.76 17.59
N ASN A 186 9.54 -32.15 16.83
CA ASN A 186 10.76 -32.75 17.38
C ASN A 186 11.97 -31.80 17.41
N VAL A 187 11.72 -30.48 17.41
CA VAL A 187 12.75 -29.44 17.39
C VAL A 187 12.63 -28.57 18.65
N GLU A 188 13.78 -28.30 19.27
CA GLU A 188 13.87 -27.48 20.48
C GLU A 188 14.09 -26.01 20.09
N PHE A 189 13.21 -25.13 20.55
CA PHE A 189 13.31 -23.69 20.35
C PHE A 189 13.91 -23.08 21.61
N ILE A 190 15.00 -22.32 21.43
CA ILE A 190 15.72 -21.63 22.50
C ILE A 190 15.49 -20.13 22.32
N SER A 191 14.69 -19.53 23.19
CA SER A 191 14.49 -18.09 23.29
C SER A 191 15.41 -17.50 24.33
N ILE A 192 16.07 -16.39 23.99
CA ILE A 192 16.91 -15.63 24.92
C ILE A 192 16.51 -14.16 24.96
N ASP A 193 16.73 -13.53 26.11
CA ASP A 193 16.69 -12.08 26.26
C ASP A 193 17.91 -11.46 25.56
N ALA A 194 17.72 -11.12 24.29
CA ALA A 194 18.74 -10.48 23.47
C ALA A 194 19.04 -9.04 23.93
N GLN A 195 18.12 -8.39 24.65
CA GLN A 195 18.28 -7.02 25.13
C GLN A 195 19.25 -6.92 26.30
N ALA A 196 19.39 -7.99 27.07
CA ALA A 196 20.25 -8.08 28.24
C ALA A 196 21.61 -8.76 27.99
N ILE A 197 21.76 -9.54 26.92
CA ILE A 197 22.91 -10.45 26.74
C ILE A 197 24.27 -9.74 26.74
N ASP A 198 24.33 -8.55 26.14
CA ASP A 198 25.54 -7.72 26.06
C ASP A 198 25.63 -6.71 27.20
N GLY A 199 24.76 -6.80 28.20
CA GLY A 199 24.76 -5.95 29.40
C GLY A 199 26.01 -6.14 30.27
N ASN A 200 26.06 -5.43 31.40
CA ASN A 200 27.18 -5.55 32.32
C ASN A 200 27.22 -6.96 32.95
N SER A 201 28.30 -7.70 32.70
CA SER A 201 28.46 -9.08 33.16
C SER A 201 28.52 -9.24 34.68
N LYS A 202 28.66 -8.16 35.44
CA LYS A 202 28.62 -8.16 36.91
C LYS A 202 27.21 -7.96 37.47
N LYS A 203 26.23 -7.63 36.62
CA LYS A 203 24.83 -7.42 36.99
C LYS A 203 23.99 -8.65 36.64
N ASP A 204 22.82 -8.74 37.27
CA ASP A 204 22.01 -9.96 37.30
C ASP A 204 21.44 -10.33 35.93
N LEU A 205 20.95 -9.38 35.13
CA LEU A 205 20.26 -9.67 33.88
C LEU A 205 21.15 -10.37 32.84
N ALA A 206 22.31 -9.81 32.52
CA ALA A 206 23.25 -10.46 31.58
C ALA A 206 23.72 -11.81 32.13
N SER A 207 23.97 -11.90 33.43
CA SER A 207 24.37 -13.14 34.10
C SER A 207 23.29 -14.22 34.02
N GLU A 208 22.02 -13.85 34.13
CA GLU A 208 20.87 -14.74 34.01
C GLU A 208 20.79 -15.37 32.62
N VAL A 209 20.92 -14.55 31.56
CA VAL A 209 20.94 -15.02 30.17
C VAL A 209 22.09 -16.01 29.96
N TRP A 210 23.31 -15.66 30.38
CA TRP A 210 24.46 -16.54 30.19
C TRP A 210 24.41 -17.82 31.04
N LYS A 211 23.82 -17.78 32.24
CA LYS A 211 23.55 -18.99 33.04
C LYS A 211 22.55 -19.91 32.34
N PHE A 212 21.49 -19.35 31.76
CA PHE A 212 20.53 -20.11 30.97
C PHE A 212 21.18 -20.75 29.75
N VAL A 213 21.93 -19.98 28.95
CA VAL A 213 22.68 -20.47 27.78
C VAL A 213 23.65 -21.59 28.16
N GLN A 214 24.37 -21.45 29.28
CA GLN A 214 25.25 -22.51 29.78
C GLN A 214 24.47 -23.78 30.16
N ASN A 215 23.34 -23.64 30.85
CA ASN A 215 22.50 -24.78 31.23
C ASN A 215 22.04 -25.57 29.99
N VAL A 216 21.47 -24.89 28.99
CA VAL A 216 21.01 -25.57 27.76
C VAL A 216 22.17 -26.05 26.89
N SER A 217 23.40 -25.55 27.05
CA SER A 217 24.55 -26.07 26.30
C SER A 217 24.93 -27.51 26.68
N THR A 218 24.52 -27.97 27.87
CA THR A 218 24.88 -29.30 28.40
C THR A 218 24.29 -30.45 27.59
N ASP A 219 23.13 -30.24 26.97
CA ASP A 219 22.37 -31.23 26.20
C ASP A 219 22.20 -30.83 24.73
N ALA A 220 23.11 -29.98 24.20
CA ALA A 220 22.99 -29.34 22.88
C ALA A 220 22.90 -30.25 21.66
N GLN A 221 23.19 -31.54 21.81
CA GLN A 221 23.10 -32.52 20.73
C GLN A 221 21.85 -33.41 20.82
N SER A 222 21.01 -33.20 21.84
CA SER A 222 19.84 -34.06 22.11
C SER A 222 18.72 -33.85 21.09
N HIS A 223 18.53 -32.60 20.66
CA HIS A 223 17.53 -32.21 19.67
C HIS A 223 18.12 -31.18 18.71
N PRO A 224 17.67 -31.14 17.44
CA PRO A 224 17.92 -29.99 16.58
C PRO A 224 17.34 -28.73 17.22
N ARG A 225 18.05 -27.60 17.07
CA ARG A 225 17.72 -26.36 17.77
C ARG A 225 17.45 -25.18 16.83
N VAL A 226 16.41 -24.42 17.15
CA VAL A 226 16.18 -23.08 16.59
C VAL A 226 16.49 -22.05 17.66
N LEU A 227 17.39 -21.12 17.37
CA LEU A 227 17.66 -19.99 18.26
C LEU A 227 16.74 -18.83 17.88
N LEU A 228 16.03 -18.29 18.87
CA LEU A 228 15.17 -17.13 18.74
C LEU A 228 15.81 -15.95 19.49
N THR A 229 16.05 -14.85 18.76
CA THR A 229 16.52 -13.59 19.33
C THR A 229 15.72 -12.47 18.72
N HIS A 230 15.27 -11.47 19.49
CA HIS A 230 14.68 -10.31 18.84
C HIS A 230 15.77 -9.49 18.11
N ILE A 231 16.85 -9.15 18.82
CA ILE A 231 18.01 -8.46 18.25
C ILE A 231 18.84 -9.47 17.43
N PRO A 232 19.19 -9.17 16.16
CA PRO A 232 19.90 -10.11 15.30
C PRO A 232 21.35 -10.35 15.74
N LEU A 233 21.93 -11.46 15.29
CA LEU A 233 23.34 -11.75 15.53
C LEU A 233 24.25 -10.81 14.75
N TYR A 234 25.45 -10.59 15.29
CA TYR A 234 26.49 -9.77 14.69
C TYR A 234 26.72 -10.12 13.22
N ARG A 235 26.83 -9.09 12.38
CA ARG A 235 27.25 -9.20 10.99
C ARG A 235 28.00 -7.93 10.60
N PRO A 236 29.04 -7.98 9.75
CA PRO A 236 29.76 -6.78 9.32
C PRO A 236 28.85 -5.75 8.67
N ASP A 237 29.24 -4.47 8.75
CA ASP A 237 28.57 -3.41 8.00
C ASP A 237 28.52 -3.78 6.50
N GLN A 238 27.43 -3.41 5.83
CA GLN A 238 27.21 -3.69 4.40
C GLN A 238 27.12 -5.19 4.03
N THR A 239 26.89 -6.08 4.99
CA THR A 239 26.63 -7.50 4.69
C THR A 239 25.45 -7.65 3.72
N PRO A 240 25.56 -8.44 2.63
CA PRO A 240 24.44 -8.71 1.74
C PRO A 240 23.32 -9.48 2.45
N CYS A 241 22.09 -8.97 2.38
CA CYS A 241 20.91 -9.51 3.08
C CYS A 241 19.99 -10.37 2.20
N GLY A 242 20.44 -10.74 1.01
CA GLY A 242 19.59 -11.34 -0.01
C GLY A 242 18.76 -10.31 -0.78
N PRO A 243 17.93 -10.77 -1.74
CA PRO A 243 17.27 -9.90 -2.72
C PRO A 243 16.07 -9.11 -2.18
N HIS A 244 15.63 -9.43 -0.96
CA HIS A 244 14.38 -8.90 -0.40
C HIS A 244 14.56 -7.70 0.53
N ARG A 245 15.80 -7.34 0.89
CA ARG A 245 16.07 -6.15 1.71
C ARG A 245 15.75 -4.87 0.92
N GLY A 246 14.91 -4.01 1.48
CA GLY A 246 14.57 -2.70 0.89
C GLY A 246 15.41 -1.54 1.40
N SER A 247 15.90 -1.63 2.64
CA SER A 247 16.68 -0.61 3.33
C SER A 247 18.16 -0.67 2.99
N SER A 248 18.83 0.47 3.08
CA SER A 248 20.28 0.57 2.91
C SER A 248 21.06 -0.07 4.06
N VAL A 249 22.38 -0.09 3.88
CA VAL A 249 23.49 -0.52 4.76
C VAL A 249 23.09 -0.92 6.19
N ILE A 250 23.46 -2.15 6.55
CA ILE A 250 23.57 -2.61 7.93
C ILE A 250 24.59 -1.75 8.67
N ASP A 251 24.20 -1.14 9.79
CA ASP A 251 25.08 -0.39 10.67
C ASP A 251 25.15 -0.99 12.09
N GLN A 252 26.37 -1.30 12.53
CA GLN A 252 26.63 -1.89 13.84
C GLN A 252 26.59 -0.87 14.99
N ARG A 253 25.55 -0.03 15.07
CA ARG A 253 25.43 0.97 16.14
C ARG A 253 25.29 0.30 17.50
N PHE A 254 26.14 0.74 18.43
CA PHE A 254 26.21 0.18 19.77
C PHE A 254 26.64 1.25 20.78
N TRP A 255 25.89 1.42 21.85
CA TRP A 255 26.10 2.47 22.85
C TRP A 255 25.98 1.91 24.27
N ARG A 256 27.00 2.17 25.08
CA ARG A 256 27.00 1.88 26.52
C ARG A 256 26.96 3.14 27.34
N HIS A 257 26.37 3.04 28.51
CA HIS A 257 26.48 4.09 29.51
C HIS A 257 27.85 4.07 30.18
N SER A 258 28.46 5.24 30.33
CA SER A 258 29.85 5.38 30.78
C SER A 258 30.11 4.85 32.19
N GLN A 259 29.14 4.96 33.10
CA GLN A 259 29.35 4.64 34.52
C GLN A 259 29.11 3.16 34.85
N ASP A 260 27.98 2.61 34.43
CA ASP A 260 27.56 1.25 34.79
C ASP A 260 27.71 0.24 33.66
N GLN A 261 28.23 0.66 32.49
CA GLN A 261 28.55 -0.18 31.33
C GLN A 261 27.35 -0.95 30.75
N GLU A 262 26.14 -0.61 31.16
CA GLU A 262 24.92 -1.18 30.59
C GLU A 262 24.67 -0.63 29.18
N VAL A 263 24.03 -1.45 28.36
CA VAL A 263 23.65 -1.09 26.98
C VAL A 263 22.50 -0.11 27.02
N ILE A 264 22.69 1.02 26.35
CA ILE A 264 21.64 2.02 26.09
C ILE A 264 20.95 1.71 24.76
N TYR A 265 21.70 1.21 23.79
CA TYR A 265 21.23 0.94 22.44
C TYR A 265 22.16 -0.04 21.74
N GLN A 266 21.61 -1.00 20.99
CA GLN A 266 22.35 -1.87 20.08
C GLN A 266 21.47 -2.32 18.92
N ASN A 267 21.98 -2.26 17.68
CA ASN A 267 21.27 -2.81 16.52
C ASN A 267 21.46 -4.34 16.39
N TYR A 268 22.58 -4.85 16.90
CA TYR A 268 22.99 -6.24 16.76
C TYR A 268 23.65 -6.71 18.05
N ILE A 269 23.56 -8.01 18.33
CA ILE A 269 24.33 -8.64 19.40
C ILE A 269 25.82 -8.52 19.08
N THR A 270 26.68 -8.33 20.09
CA THR A 270 28.12 -8.17 19.87
C THR A 270 28.77 -9.37 19.16
N PRO A 271 29.91 -9.19 18.46
CA PRO A 271 30.62 -10.29 17.80
C PRO A 271 30.95 -11.45 18.74
N GLU A 272 31.42 -11.12 19.96
CA GLU A 272 31.83 -12.09 20.97
C GLU A 272 30.64 -12.90 21.48
N SER A 273 29.54 -12.22 21.83
CA SER A 273 28.31 -12.86 22.29
C SER A 273 27.67 -13.70 21.19
N SER A 274 27.63 -13.20 19.96
CA SER A 274 27.07 -13.93 18.80
C SER A 274 27.86 -15.23 18.54
N THR A 275 29.19 -15.14 18.50
CA THR A 275 30.04 -16.33 18.31
C THR A 275 29.83 -17.35 19.42
N LYS A 276 29.79 -16.88 20.67
CA LYS A 276 29.59 -17.75 21.83
C LYS A 276 28.21 -18.41 21.87
N LEU A 277 27.15 -17.70 21.47
CA LEU A 277 25.81 -18.27 21.33
C LEU A 277 25.80 -19.42 20.31
N LEU A 278 26.38 -19.20 19.13
CA LEU A 278 26.44 -20.21 18.07
C LEU A 278 27.23 -21.45 18.52
N GLU A 279 28.36 -21.26 19.20
CA GLU A 279 29.20 -22.37 19.69
C GLU A 279 28.53 -23.18 20.83
N LEU A 280 27.78 -22.52 21.73
CA LEU A 280 27.13 -23.16 22.88
C LEU A 280 25.77 -23.78 22.56
N ILE A 281 24.92 -23.07 21.81
CA ILE A 281 23.57 -23.53 21.49
C ILE A 281 23.58 -24.53 20.33
N LYS A 282 24.51 -24.36 19.38
CA LYS A 282 24.62 -25.15 18.14
C LYS A 282 23.30 -25.21 17.35
N PRO A 283 22.67 -24.06 17.04
CA PRO A 283 21.40 -24.04 16.32
C PRO A 283 21.58 -24.46 14.86
N ILE A 284 20.52 -25.03 14.28
CA ILE A 284 20.40 -25.30 12.84
C ILE A 284 19.70 -24.16 12.10
N LEU A 285 19.04 -23.26 12.82
CA LEU A 285 18.39 -22.06 12.29
C LEU A 285 18.37 -20.97 13.37
N VAL A 286 18.58 -19.72 12.95
CA VAL A 286 18.38 -18.54 13.80
C VAL A 286 17.25 -17.68 13.22
N LEU A 287 16.32 -17.22 14.05
CA LEU A 287 15.24 -16.33 13.66
C LEU A 287 15.29 -15.06 14.50
N SER A 288 15.27 -13.91 13.83
CA SER A 288 15.33 -12.60 14.47
C SER A 288 14.38 -11.55 13.89
N GLY A 289 14.19 -10.44 14.62
CA GLY A 289 13.35 -9.29 14.24
C GLY A 289 14.15 -7.99 14.23
N HIS A 290 13.61 -6.92 14.83
CA HIS A 290 14.29 -5.66 15.18
C HIS A 290 14.68 -4.74 14.02
N ASP A 291 15.24 -5.26 12.92
CA ASP A 291 15.69 -4.42 11.78
C ASP A 291 14.52 -3.97 10.89
N HIS A 292 13.31 -4.48 11.16
CA HIS A 292 12.06 -4.26 10.43
C HIS A 292 12.09 -4.64 8.94
N ASP A 293 13.23 -5.13 8.45
CA ASP A 293 13.48 -5.47 7.06
C ASP A 293 13.99 -6.90 6.92
N GLN A 294 13.76 -7.49 5.75
CA GLN A 294 14.10 -8.87 5.51
C GLN A 294 15.60 -9.01 5.25
N CYS A 295 16.26 -9.87 6.03
CA CYS A 295 17.66 -10.17 5.82
C CYS A 295 17.95 -11.65 6.05
N THR A 296 18.68 -12.27 5.11
CA THR A 296 19.17 -13.64 5.27
C THR A 296 20.69 -13.64 5.23
N VAL A 297 21.31 -14.18 6.28
CA VAL A 297 22.78 -14.24 6.42
C VAL A 297 23.18 -15.63 6.86
N ILE A 298 24.33 -16.11 6.36
CA ILE A 298 24.94 -17.36 6.82
C ILE A 298 26.08 -17.03 7.76
N HIS A 299 25.94 -17.43 9.02
CA HIS A 299 26.99 -17.32 10.03
C HIS A 299 27.93 -18.51 9.94
N LYS A 300 29.22 -18.27 10.16
CA LYS A 300 30.24 -19.33 10.27
C LYS A 300 30.79 -19.36 11.69
N SER A 301 30.68 -20.50 12.34
CA SER A 301 31.21 -20.75 13.68
C SER A 301 32.01 -22.05 13.71
N LYS A 302 32.70 -22.33 14.82
CA LYS A 302 33.37 -23.63 15.02
C LYS A 302 32.38 -24.81 15.07
N ALA A 303 31.12 -24.55 15.41
CA ALA A 303 30.08 -25.57 15.45
C ALA A 303 29.51 -25.89 14.05
N GLY A 304 29.81 -25.07 13.04
CA GLY A 304 29.27 -25.18 11.68
C GLY A 304 28.76 -23.86 11.15
N SER A 305 28.14 -23.94 9.97
CA SER A 305 27.41 -22.82 9.37
C SER A 305 25.95 -22.86 9.79
N VAL A 306 25.35 -21.70 10.04
CA VAL A 306 23.92 -21.60 10.34
C VAL A 306 23.33 -20.41 9.59
N THR A 307 22.14 -20.59 9.05
CA THR A 307 21.37 -19.52 8.43
C THR A 307 20.61 -18.75 9.50
N GLU A 308 20.71 -17.43 9.47
CA GLU A 308 19.83 -16.52 10.20
C GLU A 308 18.86 -15.85 9.22
N HIS A 309 17.58 -15.88 9.57
CA HIS A 309 16.58 -15.02 8.95
C HIS A 309 16.16 -13.94 9.94
N THR A 310 16.45 -12.69 9.59
CA THR A 310 15.86 -11.51 10.20
C THR A 310 14.58 -11.18 9.44
N LEU A 311 13.45 -11.26 10.12
CA LEU A 311 12.12 -11.05 9.55
C LEU A 311 11.82 -9.55 9.49
N GLY A 312 11.11 -9.14 8.43
CA GLY A 312 10.59 -7.78 8.35
C GLY A 312 9.31 -7.62 9.18
N THR A 313 9.04 -6.38 9.57
CA THR A 313 7.87 -5.98 10.36
C THR A 313 6.55 -6.45 9.74
N VAL A 314 5.57 -6.76 10.58
CA VAL A 314 4.16 -6.96 10.17
C VAL A 314 3.41 -5.62 9.99
N SER A 315 3.97 -4.53 10.50
CA SER A 315 3.37 -3.20 10.53
C SER A 315 3.82 -2.34 9.35
N TRP A 316 2.89 -1.59 8.75
CA TRP A 316 3.18 -0.68 7.64
C TRP A 316 3.77 0.67 8.08
N GLN A 317 3.95 0.89 9.39
CA GLN A 317 4.43 2.16 9.96
C GLN A 317 5.92 2.12 10.37
N GLN A 318 6.62 1.00 10.18
CA GLN A 318 7.98 0.80 10.72
C GLN A 318 9.09 0.95 9.68
N GLY A 319 8.88 1.81 8.69
CA GLY A 319 9.86 2.18 7.67
C GLY A 319 10.01 1.21 6.51
N ASN A 320 9.51 -0.03 6.63
CA ASN A 320 9.44 -0.99 5.54
C ASN A 320 8.11 -0.88 4.77
N ILE A 321 8.18 -0.58 3.48
CA ILE A 321 6.99 -0.47 2.61
C ILE A 321 6.41 -1.84 2.19
N HIS A 322 7.13 -2.93 2.49
CA HIS A 322 6.76 -4.31 2.21
C HIS A 322 6.74 -5.14 3.52
N PRO A 323 5.68 -5.00 4.35
CA PRO A 323 5.56 -5.80 5.55
C PRO A 323 5.53 -7.30 5.23
N SER A 324 5.98 -8.13 6.17
CA SER A 324 6.14 -9.56 5.93
C SER A 324 5.88 -10.41 7.15
N PHE A 325 5.73 -11.71 6.91
CA PHE A 325 5.72 -12.76 7.93
C PHE A 325 6.45 -13.98 7.37
N MET A 326 6.73 -14.97 8.22
CA MET A 326 7.38 -16.20 7.80
C MET A 326 6.53 -17.42 8.14
N LEU A 327 6.51 -18.39 7.23
CA LEU A 327 6.01 -19.73 7.48
C LEU A 327 7.19 -20.68 7.68
N LEU A 328 7.14 -21.46 8.76
CA LEU A 328 8.15 -22.47 9.10
C LEU A 328 7.46 -23.84 9.21
N SER A 329 8.01 -24.83 8.51
CA SER A 329 7.58 -26.23 8.60
C SER A 329 8.56 -27.00 9.46
N VAL A 330 8.08 -27.53 10.59
CA VAL A 330 8.89 -28.24 11.58
C VAL A 330 8.52 -29.73 11.58
N PRO A 331 9.47 -30.66 11.40
CA PRO A 331 9.14 -32.08 11.33
C PRO A 331 8.64 -32.62 12.68
N LYS A 332 7.59 -33.43 12.66
CA LYS A 332 7.05 -34.13 13.85
C LYS A 332 7.86 -35.36 14.24
N ALA A 333 8.57 -35.97 13.28
CA ALA A 333 9.41 -37.15 13.50
C ALA A 333 10.78 -36.98 12.84
N PHE A 334 11.82 -37.50 13.48
CA PHE A 334 13.19 -37.45 12.97
C PHE A 334 13.53 -38.74 12.23
N HIS A 335 13.64 -38.68 10.90
CA HIS A 335 14.21 -39.78 10.12
C HIS A 335 15.74 -39.61 10.09
N ARG A 336 16.45 -40.39 10.91
CA ARG A 336 17.93 -40.38 11.03
C ARG A 336 18.71 -40.64 9.72
N ASN A 337 18.03 -40.93 8.62
CA ASN A 337 18.64 -41.28 7.33
C ASN A 337 18.73 -40.10 6.33
N SER A 338 18.23 -38.91 6.65
CA SER A 338 18.47 -37.73 5.80
C SER A 338 19.86 -37.16 6.10
N SER A 339 20.79 -37.33 5.17
CA SER A 339 22.20 -36.93 5.27
C SER A 339 22.46 -35.42 5.23
N ASP A 340 21.44 -34.58 5.49
CA ASP A 340 21.55 -33.12 5.43
C ASP A 340 20.60 -32.44 6.45
N PRO A 341 21.10 -32.01 7.62
CA PRO A 341 20.34 -31.27 8.64
C PRO A 341 19.75 -29.96 8.10
N ASP A 342 20.42 -29.33 7.11
CA ASP A 342 20.02 -28.05 6.53
C ASP A 342 18.76 -28.17 5.66
N LYS A 343 18.35 -29.41 5.34
CA LYS A 343 17.08 -29.72 4.64
C LYS A 343 15.95 -30.13 5.57
N MET A 344 16.13 -30.11 6.89
CA MET A 344 15.10 -30.57 7.83
C MET A 344 14.06 -29.50 8.17
N LEU A 345 14.46 -28.23 8.20
CA LEU A 345 13.57 -27.10 8.43
C LEU A 345 13.37 -26.35 7.14
N HIS A 346 12.11 -26.10 6.78
CA HIS A 346 11.79 -25.34 5.60
C HIS A 346 11.15 -24.02 6.00
N THR A 347 11.71 -22.92 5.50
CA THR A 347 11.23 -21.55 5.72
C THR A 347 10.67 -20.98 4.42
N GLN A 348 9.61 -20.19 4.53
CA GLN A 348 9.06 -19.41 3.42
C GLN A 348 8.78 -17.99 3.92
N LEU A 349 9.44 -17.01 3.32
CA LEU A 349 9.10 -15.60 3.49
C LEU A 349 7.83 -15.27 2.69
N CYS A 350 6.91 -14.55 3.31
CA CYS A 350 5.64 -14.14 2.70
C CYS A 350 5.40 -12.64 2.93
N PHE A 351 5.00 -11.94 1.88
CA PHE A 351 4.76 -10.50 1.92
C PHE A 351 3.28 -10.19 2.13
N LEU A 352 3.04 -9.12 2.87
CA LEU A 352 1.74 -8.53 3.09
C LEU A 352 1.50 -7.37 2.12
N PRO A 353 0.25 -6.97 1.90
CA PRO A 353 -0.06 -5.85 1.01
C PRO A 353 0.54 -4.53 1.52
N SER A 354 1.10 -3.75 0.61
CA SER A 354 1.59 -2.41 0.94
C SER A 354 0.43 -1.43 1.11
N GLN A 355 0.08 -1.13 2.37
CA GLN A 355 -1.00 -0.19 2.69
C GLN A 355 -0.75 1.20 2.10
N LEU A 356 0.53 1.64 2.07
CA LEU A 356 0.91 2.92 1.48
C LEU A 356 0.55 3.00 -0.01
N PHE A 357 0.80 1.94 -0.78
CA PHE A 357 0.45 1.92 -2.21
C PHE A 357 -1.07 1.93 -2.42
N ILE A 358 -1.84 1.27 -1.56
CA ILE A 358 -3.31 1.31 -1.59
C ILE A 358 -3.81 2.75 -1.38
N TYR A 359 -3.29 3.45 -0.37
CA TYR A 359 -3.65 4.85 -0.11
C TYR A 359 -3.18 5.81 -1.20
N MET A 360 -1.97 5.62 -1.73
CA MET A 360 -1.49 6.41 -2.87
C MET A 360 -2.38 6.20 -4.10
N TRP A 361 -2.86 4.98 -4.32
CA TRP A 361 -3.82 4.69 -5.39
C TRP A 361 -5.17 5.39 -5.16
N TYR A 362 -5.71 5.36 -3.93
CA TYR A 362 -6.95 6.06 -3.60
C TYR A 362 -6.82 7.56 -3.83
N LEU A 363 -5.73 8.18 -3.37
CA LEU A 363 -5.46 9.60 -3.61
C LEU A 363 -5.36 9.91 -5.12
N SER A 364 -4.64 9.08 -5.86
CA SER A 364 -4.50 9.23 -7.32
C SER A 364 -5.87 9.15 -8.01
N LEU A 365 -6.69 8.15 -7.66
CA LEU A 365 -8.04 7.97 -8.20
C LEU A 365 -8.95 9.14 -7.86
N PHE A 366 -8.81 9.72 -6.67
CA PHE A 366 -9.55 10.92 -6.26
C PHE A 366 -9.22 12.13 -7.12
N VAL A 367 -7.93 12.42 -7.32
CA VAL A 367 -7.48 13.50 -8.20
C VAL A 367 -7.98 13.27 -9.63
N MET A 368 -7.84 12.05 -10.16
CA MET A 368 -8.34 11.72 -11.51
C MET A 368 -9.86 11.84 -11.62
N SER A 369 -10.61 11.46 -10.59
CA SER A 369 -12.08 11.63 -10.54
C SER A 369 -12.48 13.11 -10.55
N LEU A 370 -11.79 13.95 -9.76
CA LEU A 370 -12.02 15.39 -9.75
C LEU A 370 -11.75 16.01 -11.12
N LEU A 371 -10.61 15.68 -11.73
CA LEU A 371 -10.27 16.16 -13.07
C LEU A 371 -11.28 15.68 -14.13
N ALA A 372 -11.69 14.41 -14.07
CA ALA A 372 -12.70 13.87 -14.98
C ALA A 372 -14.02 14.63 -14.87
N LEU A 373 -14.53 14.87 -13.65
CA LEU A 373 -15.77 15.62 -13.44
C LEU A 373 -15.64 17.09 -13.84
N LEU A 374 -14.51 17.73 -13.52
CA LEU A 374 -14.22 19.12 -13.87
C LEU A 374 -14.01 19.33 -15.35
N LEU A 375 -13.50 18.34 -16.10
CA LEU A 375 -13.19 18.48 -17.52
C LEU A 375 -14.25 17.82 -18.43
N TRP A 376 -15.20 17.07 -17.87
CA TRP A 376 -16.21 16.36 -18.66
C TRP A 376 -17.03 17.33 -19.55
N PRO A 377 -17.15 17.05 -20.85
CA PRO A 377 -17.93 17.87 -21.78
C PRO A 377 -19.41 17.99 -21.40
N ASN A 378 -20.01 19.17 -21.60
CA ASN A 378 -21.44 19.42 -21.34
C ASN A 378 -22.34 18.83 -22.44
N HIS A 379 -21.84 18.81 -23.67
CA HIS A 379 -22.40 18.05 -24.78
C HIS A 379 -21.70 16.70 -24.80
N GLY A 380 -22.42 15.60 -24.94
CA GLY A 380 -21.88 14.24 -24.81
C GLY A 380 -20.65 13.98 -25.68
N ILE A 381 -20.08 12.79 -25.50
CA ILE A 381 -18.90 12.29 -26.20
C ILE A 381 -19.10 12.34 -27.72
N SER A 382 -18.84 13.49 -28.37
CA SER A 382 -18.47 13.58 -29.79
C SER A 382 -16.97 13.83 -29.94
N PHE A 383 -16.28 14.09 -28.83
CA PHE A 383 -14.84 14.33 -28.81
C PHE A 383 -14.02 13.05 -29.05
N LEU A 384 -14.52 11.87 -28.68
CA LEU A 384 -13.83 10.60 -29.01
C LEU A 384 -13.96 10.23 -30.49
N ASN A 385 -15.02 10.63 -31.19
CA ASN A 385 -15.09 10.46 -32.64
C ASN A 385 -14.11 11.39 -33.34
N ASN A 386 -13.98 12.64 -32.89
CA ASN A 386 -12.99 13.57 -33.42
C ASN A 386 -11.55 13.19 -33.04
N ALA A 387 -11.31 12.58 -31.88
CA ALA A 387 -10.00 12.08 -31.47
C ALA A 387 -9.63 10.78 -32.21
N ALA A 388 -10.59 9.89 -32.48
CA ALA A 388 -10.39 8.73 -33.34
C ALA A 388 -10.14 9.15 -34.79
N ASP A 389 -10.83 10.17 -35.30
CA ASP A 389 -10.55 10.78 -36.61
C ASP A 389 -9.20 11.50 -36.62
N CYS A 390 -8.79 12.13 -35.51
CA CYS A 390 -7.48 12.77 -35.40
C CYS A 390 -6.36 11.73 -35.37
N ILE A 391 -6.50 10.63 -34.61
CA ILE A 391 -5.53 9.53 -34.59
C ILE A 391 -5.50 8.81 -35.94
N SER A 392 -6.64 8.60 -36.59
CA SER A 392 -6.73 8.06 -37.96
C SER A 392 -6.03 8.97 -38.97
N ASN A 393 -6.19 10.28 -38.85
CA ASN A 393 -5.53 11.27 -39.71
C ASN A 393 -4.03 11.41 -39.41
N VAL A 394 -3.60 11.25 -38.15
CA VAL A 394 -2.17 11.22 -37.78
C VAL A 394 -1.52 9.92 -38.26
N VAL A 395 -2.18 8.77 -38.16
CA VAL A 395 -1.67 7.50 -38.69
C VAL A 395 -1.58 7.56 -40.22
N LYS A 396 -2.55 8.19 -40.91
CA LYS A 396 -2.48 8.46 -42.35
C LYS A 396 -1.39 9.46 -42.73
N SER A 397 -1.13 10.50 -41.92
CA SER A 397 -0.05 11.47 -42.19
C SER A 397 1.34 10.91 -41.87
N SER A 398 1.43 9.93 -40.97
CA SER A 398 2.69 9.26 -40.61
C SER A 398 3.16 8.27 -41.70
N PHE A 399 2.24 7.71 -42.48
CA PHE A 399 2.54 6.77 -43.56
C PHE A 399 2.87 7.44 -44.90
N LEU A 400 2.76 8.76 -45.00
CA LEU A 400 2.94 9.52 -46.25
C LEU A 400 4.09 10.54 -46.22
N SER A 401 4.88 10.58 -45.14
CA SER A 401 6.03 11.52 -45.04
C SER A 401 7.38 10.94 -45.47
N SER A 402 7.43 9.75 -46.08
CA SER A 402 8.55 9.40 -46.96
C SER A 402 8.06 9.39 -48.40
N VAL A 403 8.47 10.41 -49.14
CA VAL A 403 8.69 10.50 -50.60
C VAL A 403 8.34 11.93 -51.03
N THR A 404 9.41 12.64 -51.34
CA THR A 404 9.51 14.01 -51.82
C THR A 404 8.75 14.27 -53.12
N LYS A 405 8.10 15.44 -53.15
CA LYS A 405 7.89 16.38 -54.28
C LYS A 405 7.66 15.78 -55.68
N GLU A 406 6.51 16.09 -56.27
CA GLU A 406 6.47 17.07 -57.37
C GLU A 406 5.07 17.62 -57.61
N LYS A 407 5.05 18.81 -58.20
CA LYS A 407 3.91 19.71 -58.38
C LYS A 407 3.52 19.65 -59.86
N ASN A 408 2.32 19.22 -60.22
CA ASN A 408 1.54 19.95 -61.22
C ASN A 408 0.10 19.46 -61.39
N GLU A 409 -0.70 20.47 -61.69
CA GLU A 409 -2.10 20.52 -62.01
C GLU A 409 -2.41 19.68 -63.25
N ASP A 410 -3.33 18.73 -63.15
CA ASP A 410 -4.15 18.23 -64.25
C ASP A 410 -5.31 17.40 -63.64
N GLU A 411 -6.28 18.11 -63.07
CA GLU A 411 -7.61 17.53 -62.85
C GLU A 411 -8.35 17.44 -64.20
N ASN A 412 -8.83 16.23 -64.48
CA ASN A 412 -9.97 15.92 -65.35
C ASN A 412 -9.75 15.97 -66.88
N CYS A 413 -9.21 14.88 -67.45
CA CYS A 413 -9.24 14.60 -68.90
C CYS A 413 -9.56 13.12 -69.15
N GLU A 414 -10.58 12.84 -69.97
CA GLU A 414 -10.95 11.49 -70.42
C GLU A 414 -10.22 11.17 -71.74
N TYR A 415 -9.62 9.97 -71.82
CA TYR A 415 -8.84 9.51 -72.97
C TYR A 415 -9.53 8.34 -73.67
N GLU A 416 -9.47 8.28 -74.99
CA GLU A 416 -10.01 7.19 -75.80
C GLU A 416 -8.87 6.44 -76.51
N MET A 417 -8.91 5.10 -76.51
CA MET A 417 -7.88 4.23 -77.09
C MET A 417 -8.18 3.97 -78.57
N VAL A 418 -7.22 4.27 -79.45
CA VAL A 418 -7.32 4.01 -80.89
C VAL A 418 -6.08 3.23 -81.34
N TRP A 419 -6.28 2.23 -82.19
CA TRP A 419 -5.21 1.37 -82.70
C TRP A 419 -4.89 1.74 -84.15
N ASP A 420 -3.62 1.77 -84.51
CA ASP A 420 -3.21 1.94 -85.90
C ASP A 420 -3.16 0.61 -86.67
N ALA A 421 -3.02 0.71 -88.00
CA ALA A 421 -3.05 -0.44 -88.90
C ALA A 421 -1.83 -1.38 -88.75
N GLU A 422 -0.82 -0.98 -87.98
CA GLU A 422 0.38 -1.77 -87.66
C GLU A 422 0.28 -2.41 -86.26
N GLY A 423 -0.85 -2.22 -85.57
CA GLY A 423 -1.19 -2.90 -84.32
C GLY A 423 -0.72 -2.20 -83.04
N SER A 424 -0.37 -0.92 -83.10
CA SER A 424 0.06 -0.13 -81.93
C SER A 424 -1.10 0.73 -81.39
N MET A 425 -1.24 0.78 -80.06
CA MET A 425 -2.31 1.52 -79.37
C MET A 425 -1.87 2.93 -78.97
N HIS A 426 -2.69 3.92 -79.30
CA HIS A 426 -2.50 5.31 -78.93
C HIS A 426 -3.71 5.84 -78.14
N LEU A 427 -3.47 6.70 -77.15
CA LEU A 427 -4.49 7.36 -76.34
C LEU A 427 -4.66 8.81 -76.82
N VAL A 428 -5.86 9.18 -77.25
CA VAL A 428 -6.16 10.54 -77.73
C VAL A 428 -7.11 11.24 -76.76
N LYS A 429 -6.80 12.50 -76.41
CA LYS A 429 -7.54 13.34 -75.45
C LYS A 429 -8.83 13.88 -76.08
N LYS A 430 -9.99 13.67 -75.43
CA LYS A 430 -11.29 14.16 -75.90
C LYS A 430 -11.68 15.47 -75.21
N ALA A 431 -11.95 16.53 -75.97
CA ALA A 431 -12.40 17.81 -75.42
C ALA A 431 -13.93 17.83 -75.29
N LEU A 432 -14.46 17.97 -74.07
CA LEU A 432 -15.90 18.08 -73.80
C LEU A 432 -16.35 19.55 -73.97
N GLN A 433 -17.36 19.80 -74.80
CA GLN A 433 -17.96 21.14 -74.97
C GLN A 433 -19.00 21.42 -73.87
N THR A 434 -18.81 22.51 -73.12
CA THR A 434 -19.81 23.05 -72.17
C THR A 434 -20.76 24.01 -72.89
N PRO A 435 -22.09 23.94 -72.70
CA PRO A 435 -22.99 24.97 -73.21
C PRO A 435 -23.14 26.14 -72.23
N VAL A 436 -22.70 27.31 -72.68
CA VAL A 436 -22.99 28.63 -72.09
C VAL A 436 -24.39 29.07 -72.52
N LYS A 437 -25.29 29.39 -71.58
CA LYS A 437 -26.53 30.14 -71.86
C LYS A 437 -26.36 31.61 -71.49
N ARG A 438 -26.55 32.46 -72.50
CA ARG A 438 -26.36 33.92 -72.56
C ARG A 438 -27.40 34.73 -71.78
N GLN A 439 -26.99 35.92 -71.32
CA GLN A 439 -27.86 37.07 -71.06
C GLN A 439 -28.07 37.88 -72.36
N SER A 440 -29.29 38.40 -72.59
CA SER A 440 -29.58 39.78 -73.02
C SER A 440 -31.10 39.98 -73.23
N ASP A 441 -31.71 40.98 -72.56
CA ASP A 441 -32.45 42.11 -73.17
C ASP A 441 -33.32 42.87 -72.14
N LYS A 442 -33.21 44.21 -72.16
CA LYS A 442 -34.03 45.22 -71.43
C LYS A 442 -35.25 45.62 -72.31
N PRO A 443 -36.08 46.64 -71.96
CA PRO A 443 -36.93 46.89 -70.79
C PRO A 443 -38.41 47.14 -71.20
N LEU A 444 -39.39 47.23 -70.27
CA LEU A 444 -40.60 48.07 -70.43
C LEU A 444 -41.37 48.23 -69.11
N VAL A 445 -41.94 49.43 -68.98
CA VAL A 445 -42.66 50.04 -67.86
C VAL A 445 -44.12 49.57 -67.84
N GLU A 446 -44.68 49.23 -66.67
CA GLU A 446 -45.98 49.81 -66.24
C GLU A 446 -46.36 49.60 -64.76
N LYS A 447 -47.07 50.62 -64.29
CA LYS A 447 -47.65 50.96 -62.98
C LYS A 447 -48.44 49.85 -62.25
N GLY A 448 -48.46 49.95 -60.91
CA GLY A 448 -49.54 49.40 -60.09
C GLY A 448 -49.37 49.60 -58.58
N ASN A 449 -50.01 50.62 -58.04
CA ASN A 449 -50.11 50.99 -56.61
C ASN A 449 -50.64 49.88 -55.69
N ALA A 450 -50.19 49.84 -54.42
CA ALA A 450 -51.07 49.97 -53.25
C ALA A 450 -50.28 49.94 -51.93
N VAL A 451 -50.75 50.77 -50.99
CA VAL A 451 -50.11 51.23 -49.75
C VAL A 451 -50.84 50.64 -48.53
N MET A 452 -50.08 50.37 -47.45
CA MET A 452 -50.41 50.32 -46.00
C MET A 452 -51.67 49.59 -45.49
N ARG A 453 -51.48 48.84 -44.40
CA ARG A 453 -52.05 49.22 -43.08
C ARG A 453 -51.47 48.44 -41.90
N SER A 454 -51.15 49.20 -40.85
CA SER A 454 -51.04 48.81 -39.45
C SER A 454 -52.27 49.32 -38.68
N ALA A 455 -52.81 48.53 -37.75
CA ALA A 455 -53.73 48.92 -36.66
C ALA A 455 -53.96 47.68 -35.76
N ALA A 456 -54.19 47.71 -34.45
CA ALA A 456 -54.13 48.72 -33.41
C ALA A 456 -54.27 48.01 -32.04
N ARG A 457 -53.84 48.72 -30.98
CA ARG A 457 -53.94 48.47 -29.53
C ARG A 457 -55.28 47.93 -29.00
N LYS A 458 -55.22 47.24 -27.85
CA LYS A 458 -56.14 47.44 -26.71
C LYS A 458 -55.38 47.31 -25.37
N ASN A 459 -55.69 48.24 -24.46
CA ASN A 459 -55.10 48.51 -23.15
C ASN A 459 -55.84 47.80 -21.98
N ALA A 460 -55.24 47.93 -20.78
CA ALA A 460 -55.80 47.96 -19.42
C ALA A 460 -55.48 46.69 -18.58
N SER A 461 -54.96 46.74 -17.34
CA SER A 461 -54.92 47.81 -16.32
C SER A 461 -53.72 47.68 -15.37
N GLU A 462 -53.36 48.82 -14.77
CA GLU A 462 -52.36 49.09 -13.73
C GLU A 462 -52.71 48.52 -12.34
N GLN A 463 -51.71 48.43 -11.44
CA GLN A 463 -51.71 49.16 -10.16
C GLN A 463 -50.36 49.10 -9.39
N ILE A 464 -49.82 50.31 -9.09
CA ILE A 464 -49.22 50.80 -7.83
C ILE A 464 -47.80 50.29 -7.48
N GLU A 465 -46.71 51.04 -7.71
CA GLU A 465 -46.23 52.33 -7.12
C GLU A 465 -45.49 52.16 -5.78
N LEU A 466 -44.19 52.47 -5.78
CA LEU A 466 -43.51 53.16 -4.69
C LEU A 466 -42.25 53.86 -5.21
N VAL A 467 -42.31 55.19 -5.12
CA VAL A 467 -41.35 56.22 -5.54
C VAL A 467 -40.23 56.35 -4.51
N MET A 468 -39.00 56.65 -4.96
CA MET A 468 -38.17 57.73 -4.40
C MET A 468 -37.02 58.07 -5.37
N ASP A 469 -37.10 59.27 -5.92
CA ASP A 469 -36.05 59.97 -6.64
C ASP A 469 -35.07 60.65 -5.68
N SER A 470 -33.81 60.79 -6.10
CA SER A 470 -33.02 62.00 -5.85
C SER A 470 -31.87 62.08 -6.86
N ASP A 471 -31.92 63.13 -7.67
CA ASP A 471 -31.00 63.53 -8.73
C ASP A 471 -29.59 63.99 -8.29
N VAL A 472 -28.76 64.21 -9.32
CA VAL A 472 -27.65 65.17 -9.45
C VAL A 472 -26.22 64.59 -9.32
N ASN A 473 -25.59 64.27 -10.46
CA ASN A 473 -24.71 65.23 -11.16
C ASN A 473 -24.08 64.66 -12.45
N ALA A 474 -24.04 65.50 -13.48
CA ALA A 474 -23.41 65.25 -14.76
C ALA A 474 -21.88 65.47 -14.70
N SER A 475 -21.11 64.62 -15.37
CA SER A 475 -20.05 65.06 -16.30
C SER A 475 -19.43 63.86 -17.02
N ALA A 476 -19.22 64.07 -18.31
CA ALA A 476 -18.83 63.10 -19.30
C ALA A 476 -17.39 62.58 -19.13
N GLY A 477 -17.20 61.31 -19.49
CA GLY A 477 -15.90 60.68 -19.67
C GLY A 477 -16.10 59.27 -20.22
N GLY A 478 -16.16 59.15 -21.54
CA GLY A 478 -16.48 57.90 -22.23
C GLY A 478 -15.55 56.74 -21.86
N SER A 479 -16.15 55.59 -21.57
CA SER A 479 -15.53 54.28 -21.74
C SER A 479 -16.61 53.23 -21.97
N ASP A 480 -16.43 52.45 -23.04
CA ASP A 480 -17.32 51.38 -23.50
C ASP A 480 -17.76 50.40 -22.40
N PRO A 481 -19.06 50.03 -22.30
CA PRO A 481 -19.51 48.97 -21.38
C PRO A 481 -19.25 47.54 -21.87
N LEU A 482 -18.52 47.34 -22.97
CA LEU A 482 -18.53 46.05 -23.69
C LEU A 482 -17.57 44.98 -23.12
N MET A 483 -16.66 45.33 -22.21
CA MET A 483 -15.69 44.37 -21.64
C MET A 483 -16.01 43.82 -20.23
N ARG A 484 -17.02 44.34 -19.53
CA ARG A 484 -17.38 43.87 -18.16
C ARG A 484 -18.43 42.75 -18.11
N SER A 485 -19.13 42.47 -19.21
CA SER A 485 -20.20 41.47 -19.27
C SER A 485 -19.70 40.04 -19.54
N ALA A 486 -18.67 39.88 -20.38
CA ALA A 486 -18.13 38.56 -20.75
C ALA A 486 -17.43 37.83 -19.59
N SER A 487 -16.77 38.56 -18.67
CA SER A 487 -16.12 37.96 -17.50
C SER A 487 -17.15 37.43 -16.51
N LYS A 488 -18.24 38.18 -16.23
CA LYS A 488 -19.35 37.73 -15.38
C LYS A 488 -20.03 36.47 -15.92
N SER A 489 -20.14 36.33 -17.24
CA SER A 489 -20.71 35.14 -17.90
C SER A 489 -19.81 33.91 -17.78
N ARG A 490 -18.50 34.06 -18.05
CA ARG A 490 -17.51 32.97 -17.87
C ARG A 490 -17.41 32.53 -16.40
N THR A 491 -17.40 33.49 -15.47
CA THR A 491 -17.37 33.20 -14.03
C THR A 491 -18.62 32.44 -13.59
N LYS A 492 -19.82 32.80 -14.07
CA LYS A 492 -21.06 32.04 -13.79
C LYS A 492 -21.00 30.60 -14.32
N LEU A 493 -20.47 30.39 -15.52
CA LEU A 493 -20.30 29.04 -16.09
C LEU A 493 -19.30 28.18 -15.29
N VAL A 494 -18.19 28.78 -14.85
CA VAL A 494 -17.21 28.11 -13.99
C VAL A 494 -17.83 27.74 -12.64
N ILE A 495 -18.54 28.68 -11.99
CA ILE A 495 -19.24 28.43 -10.73
C ILE A 495 -20.26 27.30 -10.86
N GLN A 496 -21.07 27.30 -11.93
CA GLN A 496 -22.03 26.22 -12.18
C GLN A 496 -21.34 24.86 -12.39
N ARG A 497 -20.18 24.84 -13.02
CA ARG A 497 -19.38 23.61 -13.23
C ARG A 497 -18.81 23.08 -11.91
N VAL A 498 -18.32 23.97 -11.05
CA VAL A 498 -17.83 23.63 -9.71
C VAL A 498 -18.96 23.10 -8.84
N ILE A 499 -20.09 23.79 -8.77
CA ILE A 499 -21.26 23.34 -7.99
C ILE A 499 -21.72 21.94 -8.45
N ARG A 500 -21.81 21.72 -9.77
CA ARG A 500 -22.17 20.41 -10.32
C ARG A 500 -21.16 19.32 -9.94
N THR A 501 -19.87 19.64 -10.01
CA THR A 501 -18.79 18.71 -9.62
C THR A 501 -18.91 18.34 -8.15
N ILE A 502 -19.12 19.32 -7.27
CA ILE A 502 -19.34 19.10 -5.84
C ILE A 502 -20.53 18.17 -5.62
N MET A 503 -21.67 18.41 -6.28
CA MET A 503 -22.83 17.52 -6.17
C MET A 503 -22.52 16.08 -6.61
N MET A 504 -21.73 15.89 -7.66
CA MET A 504 -21.35 14.55 -8.15
C MET A 504 -20.37 13.85 -7.21
N VAL A 505 -19.41 14.59 -6.65
CA VAL A 505 -18.50 14.07 -5.62
C VAL A 505 -19.28 13.64 -4.39
N ILE A 506 -20.29 14.43 -3.96
CA ILE A 506 -21.17 14.05 -2.85
C ILE A 506 -21.91 12.74 -3.16
N VAL A 507 -22.43 12.56 -4.38
CA VAL A 507 -23.08 11.30 -4.78
C VAL A 507 -22.11 10.11 -4.75
N ILE A 508 -20.89 10.27 -5.28
CA ILE A 508 -19.86 9.23 -5.26
C ILE A 508 -19.50 8.87 -3.81
N ALA A 509 -19.29 9.86 -2.96
CA ALA A 509 -18.97 9.68 -1.55
C ALA A 509 -20.12 9.02 -0.78
N ALA A 510 -21.36 9.45 -1.01
CA ALA A 510 -22.54 8.91 -0.34
C ALA A 510 -22.74 7.41 -0.61
N LEU A 511 -22.28 6.89 -1.75
CA LEU A 511 -22.29 5.46 -2.03
C LEU A 511 -21.07 4.73 -1.46
N ASN A 512 -19.87 5.29 -1.64
CA ASN A 512 -18.63 4.57 -1.41
C ASN A 512 -18.06 4.70 0.01
N VAL A 513 -18.31 5.81 0.70
CA VAL A 513 -17.89 5.98 2.10
C VAL A 513 -18.55 4.94 3.00
N PRO A 514 -19.87 4.65 2.89
CA PRO A 514 -20.48 3.57 3.65
C PRO A 514 -19.86 2.20 3.38
N ILE A 515 -19.49 1.89 2.12
CA ILE A 515 -18.81 0.62 1.78
C ILE A 515 -17.45 0.55 2.48
N TYR A 516 -16.66 1.61 2.40
CA TYR A 516 -15.37 1.70 3.07
C TYR A 516 -15.51 1.55 4.60
N MET A 517 -16.43 2.30 5.21
CA MET A 517 -16.68 2.21 6.65
C MET A 517 -17.17 0.83 7.07
N MET A 518 -18.03 0.18 6.27
CA MET A 518 -18.49 -1.19 6.52
C MET A 518 -17.32 -2.17 6.52
N LEU A 519 -16.40 -2.07 5.56
CA LEU A 519 -15.20 -2.93 5.51
C LEU A 519 -14.27 -2.68 6.70
N LEU A 520 -14.10 -1.41 7.10
CA LEU A 520 -13.32 -1.09 8.30
C LEU A 520 -13.97 -1.66 9.57
N PHE A 521 -15.28 -1.42 9.78
CA PHE A 521 -15.97 -1.90 10.97
C PHE A 521 -16.08 -3.42 11.02
N LYS A 522 -16.14 -4.09 9.87
CA LYS A 522 -16.04 -5.56 9.80
C LYS A 522 -14.75 -6.03 10.46
N ASP A 523 -13.62 -5.45 10.08
CA ASP A 523 -12.33 -5.80 10.67
C ASP A 523 -12.29 -5.46 12.16
N TRP A 524 -12.94 -4.37 12.61
CA TRP A 524 -13.02 -3.99 14.02
C TRP A 524 -13.94 -4.89 14.87
N ILE A 525 -15.05 -5.40 14.33
CA ILE A 525 -16.11 -6.05 15.11
C ILE A 525 -15.97 -7.58 15.16
N GLU A 526 -15.39 -8.23 14.14
CA GLU A 526 -15.35 -9.70 14.02
C GLU A 526 -14.54 -10.38 15.17
N GLN A 527 -15.16 -10.56 16.33
CA GLN A 527 -14.83 -11.62 17.28
C GLN A 527 -15.70 -12.83 16.92
N GLU A 528 -15.15 -13.76 16.14
CA GLU A 528 -15.67 -15.13 16.06
C GLU A 528 -14.72 -16.09 16.78
#